data_AF-A0A231VPD9-F1
#
_entry.id   AF-A0A231VPD9-F1
#
_cell.length_a   1.000
_cell.length_b   1.000
_cell.length_c   1.000
_cell.angle_alpha   90.00
_cell.angle_beta   90.00
_cell.angle_gamma   90.00
#
_symmetry.space_group_name_H-M   'P 1'
#
loop_
_entity.id
_entity.type
_entity.pdbx_description
1 polymer ?
#
loop_
_entity_poly.entity_id
_entity_poly.type
_entity_poly.pdbx_seq_one_letter_code
_entity_poly.pdbx_strand_id
1 'polypeptide(L)'
;SSAFFLLGFVMMLLVYLYLETGKKQYREGVEYGSARFGTLKEKKLFYGKEFSHDTILAQDVRLTLLDKKPPQYDRNKNIAVIGGSGSGKTFRFVKPNLIQMNSSNIVVDPKDHLAEKTGKLFLEHGYQVKVLDLVNMKNSDGFNP
;
A
#
# COMPACT_ATOMS: atom_id res chain seq x y z
N SER A 1 21.11 -52.72 -19.23
CA SER A 1 21.74 -52.08 -18.06
C SER A 1 21.47 -50.57 -18.00
N SER A 2 21.67 -49.83 -19.10
CA SER A 2 21.45 -48.38 -19.20
C SER A 2 20.00 -47.90 -19.01
N ALA A 3 19.00 -48.64 -19.49
CA ALA A 3 17.59 -48.27 -19.34
C ALA A 3 17.10 -48.27 -17.87
N PHE A 4 17.54 -49.24 -17.07
CA PHE A 4 17.20 -49.32 -15.64
C PHE A 4 17.84 -48.19 -14.83
N PHE A 5 19.05 -47.76 -15.21
CA PHE A 5 19.72 -46.62 -14.60
C PHE A 5 18.98 -45.31 -14.87
N LEU A 6 18.52 -45.11 -16.12
CA LEU A 6 17.73 -43.94 -16.50
C LEU A 6 16.38 -43.89 -15.76
N LEU A 7 15.70 -45.03 -15.65
CA LEU A 7 14.42 -45.13 -14.95
C LEU A 7 14.58 -44.82 -13.45
N GLY A 8 15.65 -45.33 -12.82
CA GLY A 8 15.99 -45.04 -11.44
C GLY A 8 16.29 -43.55 -11.20
N PHE A 9 17.02 -42.92 -12.12
CA PHE A 9 17.33 -41.49 -12.05
C PHE A 9 16.06 -40.62 -12.17
N VAL A 10 15.17 -40.94 -13.12
CA VAL A 10 13.90 -40.24 -13.28
C VAL A 10 13.02 -40.39 -12.03
N MET A 11 12.94 -41.60 -11.46
CA MET A 11 12.21 -41.83 -10.21
C MET A 11 12.79 -41.04 -9.04
N MET A 12 14.11 -40.99 -8.89
CA MET A 12 14.77 -40.19 -7.85
C MET A 12 14.45 -38.69 -8.01
N LEU A 13 14.44 -38.19 -9.24
CA LEU A 13 14.15 -36.79 -9.56
C LEU A 13 12.69 -36.45 -9.25
N LEU A 14 11.75 -37.35 -9.58
CA LEU A 14 10.32 -37.19 -9.24
C LEU A 14 10.08 -37.20 -7.73
N VAL A 15 10.74 -38.10 -6.97
CA VAL A 15 10.66 -38.12 -5.51
C VAL A 15 11.25 -36.84 -4.91
N TYR A 16 12.40 -36.38 -5.42
CA TYR A 16 13.00 -35.11 -4.96
C TYR A 16 12.06 -33.92 -5.19
N LEU A 17 11.46 -33.80 -6.38
CA LEU A 17 10.50 -32.75 -6.71
C LEU A 17 9.23 -32.83 -5.84
N TYR A 18 8.72 -34.05 -5.56
CA TYR A 18 7.58 -34.23 -4.68
C TYR A 18 7.88 -33.76 -3.25
N LEU A 19 9.05 -34.12 -2.71
CA LEU A 19 9.47 -33.70 -1.38
C LEU A 19 9.70 -32.18 -1.30
N GLU A 20 10.31 -31.57 -2.32
CA GLU A 20 10.48 -30.12 -2.40
C GLU A 20 9.15 -29.37 -2.48
N THR A 21 8.22 -29.84 -3.32
CA THR A 21 6.90 -29.21 -3.50
C THR A 21 6.03 -29.34 -2.25
N GLY A 22 6.24 -30.40 -1.46
CA GLY A 22 5.53 -30.65 -0.20
C GLY A 22 6.07 -29.90 1.02
N LYS A 23 7.19 -29.16 0.90
CA LYS A 23 7.76 -28.38 2.03
C LYS A 23 6.82 -27.25 2.42
N LYS A 24 5.98 -27.49 3.42
CA LYS A 24 5.15 -26.46 4.05
C LYS A 24 6.03 -25.61 4.98
N GLN A 25 5.86 -24.30 4.89
CA GLN A 25 6.54 -23.34 5.76
C GLN A 25 5.79 -23.28 7.11
N TYR A 26 6.27 -24.04 8.10
CA TYR A 26 5.73 -24.01 9.45
C TYR A 26 6.47 -22.98 10.32
N ARG A 27 5.74 -22.31 11.22
CA ARG A 27 6.31 -21.43 12.25
C ARG A 27 6.09 -22.10 13.60
N GLU A 28 6.90 -23.11 13.90
CA GLU A 28 6.79 -23.84 15.16
C GLU A 28 7.05 -22.92 16.35
N GLY A 29 6.17 -22.96 17.35
CA GLY A 29 6.26 -22.13 18.55
C GLY A 29 5.80 -20.68 18.40
N VAL A 30 5.22 -20.29 17.26
CA VAL A 30 4.76 -18.91 17.00
C VAL A 30 3.28 -18.90 16.67
N GLU A 31 2.49 -18.16 17.44
CA GLU A 31 1.06 -17.99 17.20
C GLU A 31 0.80 -17.32 15.85
N TYR A 32 -0.25 -17.75 15.15
CA TYR A 32 -0.68 -17.10 13.92
C TYR A 32 -1.04 -15.65 14.19
N GLY A 33 -0.47 -14.72 13.43
CA GLY A 33 -0.65 -13.28 13.64
C GLY A 33 0.37 -12.63 14.59
N SER A 34 1.34 -13.39 15.12
CA SER A 34 2.45 -12.83 15.90
C SER A 34 3.18 -11.73 15.12
N ALA A 35 3.40 -10.58 15.78
CA ALA A 35 4.10 -9.42 15.21
C ALA A 35 5.46 -9.20 15.89
N ARG A 36 6.39 -8.60 15.15
CA ARG A 36 7.66 -8.09 15.69
C ARG A 36 8.00 -6.75 15.06
N PHE A 37 8.91 -6.01 15.69
CA PHE A 37 9.48 -4.83 15.06
C PHE A 37 10.28 -5.21 13.81
N GLY A 38 10.09 -4.42 12.76
CA GLY A 38 10.82 -4.54 11.50
C GLY A 38 12.19 -3.87 11.58
N THR A 39 13.12 -4.32 10.75
CA THR A 39 14.44 -3.69 10.61
C THR A 39 14.46 -2.65 9.49
N LEU A 40 15.45 -1.74 9.52
CA LEU A 40 15.64 -0.72 8.48
C LEU A 40 15.93 -1.27 7.08
N LYS A 41 16.35 -2.54 6.97
CA LYS A 41 16.55 -3.21 5.68
C LYS A 41 15.21 -3.73 5.13
N GLU A 42 14.36 -4.24 6.00
CA GLU A 42 13.07 -4.85 5.63
C GLU A 42 12.07 -3.84 5.10
N LYS A 43 12.08 -2.60 5.60
CA LYS A 43 11.16 -1.55 5.10
C LYS A 43 11.28 -1.33 3.58
N LYS A 44 12.48 -1.50 3.00
CA LYS A 44 12.72 -1.33 1.55
C LYS A 44 11.95 -2.35 0.70
N LEU A 45 11.57 -3.48 1.27
CA LEU A 45 10.83 -4.54 0.57
C LEU A 45 9.40 -4.10 0.21
N PHE A 46 8.86 -3.11 0.95
CA PHE A 46 7.52 -2.56 0.74
C PHE A 46 7.47 -1.38 -0.23
N TYR A 47 8.62 -0.83 -0.62
CA TYR A 47 8.72 0.36 -1.47
C TYR A 47 8.50 0.03 -2.93
N GLY A 48 7.89 0.93 -3.67
CA GLY A 48 7.80 0.85 -5.12
C GLY A 48 9.11 1.23 -5.81
N LYS A 49 9.13 1.05 -7.13
CA LYS A 49 10.21 1.52 -8.01
C LYS A 49 10.29 3.05 -7.98
N GLU A 50 9.13 3.70 -8.07
CA GLU A 50 9.00 5.15 -8.12
C GLU A 50 8.40 5.68 -6.82
N PHE A 51 9.02 6.73 -6.26
CA PHE A 51 8.54 7.35 -5.02
C PHE A 51 7.17 8.00 -5.17
N SER A 52 6.92 8.64 -6.31
CA SER A 52 5.66 9.28 -6.65
C SER A 52 4.45 8.35 -6.52
N HIS A 53 4.63 7.03 -6.66
CA HIS A 53 3.53 6.04 -6.61
C HIS A 53 3.36 5.36 -5.25
N ASP A 54 4.13 5.74 -4.23
CA ASP A 54 4.06 5.10 -2.92
C ASP A 54 3.25 5.94 -1.92
N THR A 55 2.45 5.31 -1.08
CA THR A 55 1.82 5.98 0.07
C THR A 55 2.85 6.24 1.15
N ILE A 56 2.96 7.50 1.58
CA ILE A 56 3.86 7.93 2.65
C ILE A 56 3.24 7.57 4.01
N LEU A 57 3.93 6.74 4.80
CA LEU A 57 3.48 6.33 6.14
C LEU A 57 4.25 7.05 7.25
N ALA A 58 5.54 7.29 7.03
CA ALA A 58 6.44 8.02 7.92
C ALA A 58 7.58 8.65 7.10
N GLN A 59 8.49 9.38 7.77
CA GLN A 59 9.63 10.04 7.11
C GLN A 59 10.46 9.09 6.22
N ASP A 60 10.59 7.84 6.64
CA ASP A 60 11.42 6.84 5.98
C ASP A 60 10.67 5.52 5.77
N VAL A 61 9.33 5.54 5.81
CA VAL A 61 8.47 4.37 5.56
C VAL A 61 7.40 4.74 4.56
N ARG A 62 7.31 3.93 3.50
CA ARG A 62 6.34 4.08 2.42
C ARG A 62 5.85 2.71 1.98
N LEU A 63 4.66 2.68 1.39
CA LEU A 63 4.00 1.47 0.92
C LEU A 63 3.63 1.65 -0.55
N THR A 64 4.02 0.72 -1.40
CA THR A 64 3.70 0.83 -2.83
C THR A 64 2.21 0.68 -3.13
N LEU A 65 1.68 1.57 -3.98
CA LEU A 65 0.29 1.56 -4.39
C LEU A 65 0.06 0.64 -5.60
N LEU A 66 0.98 0.62 -6.56
CA LEU A 66 0.79 -0.04 -7.86
C LEU A 66 1.68 -1.27 -8.07
N ASP A 67 2.89 -1.30 -7.50
CA ASP A 67 3.82 -2.40 -7.76
C ASP A 67 3.36 -3.68 -7.06
N LYS A 68 3.22 -4.76 -7.83
CA LYS A 68 2.95 -6.09 -7.28
C LYS A 68 4.20 -6.64 -6.60
N LYS A 69 4.10 -6.90 -5.30
CA LYS A 69 5.16 -7.51 -4.50
C LYS A 69 4.95 -9.03 -4.37
N PRO A 70 5.99 -9.79 -4.01
CA PRO A 70 5.80 -11.18 -3.59
C PRO A 70 4.78 -11.25 -2.45
N PRO A 71 3.94 -12.30 -2.34
CA PRO A 71 2.85 -12.38 -1.36
C PRO A 71 3.27 -12.10 0.10
N GLN A 72 4.52 -12.41 0.45
CA GLN A 72 5.09 -12.11 1.76
C GLN A 72 5.12 -10.61 2.10
N TYR A 73 5.29 -9.74 1.09
CA TYR A 73 5.49 -8.30 1.21
C TYR A 73 4.38 -7.47 0.59
N ASP A 74 3.45 -8.10 -0.13
CA ASP A 74 2.26 -7.43 -0.64
C ASP A 74 1.28 -7.21 0.51
N ARG A 75 1.12 -5.95 0.92
CA ARG A 75 0.31 -5.56 2.07
C ARG A 75 -1.01 -4.97 1.61
N ASN A 76 -2.01 -5.07 2.48
CA ASN A 76 -3.24 -4.31 2.32
C ASN A 76 -2.92 -2.81 2.28
N LYS A 77 -3.49 -2.10 1.31
CA LYS A 77 -3.25 -0.67 1.04
C LYS A 77 -4.25 0.22 1.77
N ASN A 78 -5.27 -0.36 2.40
CA ASN A 78 -6.18 0.35 3.29
C ASN A 78 -5.44 0.69 4.59
N ILE A 79 -5.38 1.98 4.92
CA ILE A 79 -4.62 2.48 6.07
C ILE A 79 -5.59 3.14 7.05
N ALA A 80 -5.53 2.71 8.30
CA ALA A 80 -6.20 3.36 9.42
C ALA A 80 -5.18 4.19 10.21
N VAL A 81 -5.41 5.50 10.31
CA VAL A 81 -4.53 6.42 11.05
C VAL A 81 -5.20 6.85 12.35
N ILE A 82 -4.66 6.38 13.47
CA ILE A 82 -5.18 6.63 14.81
C ILE A 82 -4.27 7.64 15.52
N GLY A 83 -4.87 8.61 16.20
CA GLY A 83 -4.15 9.56 17.04
C GLY A 83 -5.08 10.55 17.72
N GLY A 84 -4.64 11.14 18.83
CA GLY A 84 -5.43 12.12 19.59
C GLY A 84 -5.79 13.38 18.81
N SER A 85 -6.62 14.24 19.40
CA SER A 85 -6.84 15.59 18.87
C SER A 85 -5.51 16.36 18.84
N GLY A 86 -5.29 17.17 17.81
CA GLY A 86 -4.04 17.93 17.65
C GLY A 86 -2.80 17.11 17.27
N SER A 87 -2.88 15.78 17.14
CA SER A 87 -1.70 14.94 16.79
C SER A 87 -1.15 15.17 15.37
N GLY A 88 -1.87 15.96 14.56
CA GLY A 88 -1.45 16.34 13.22
C GLY A 88 -1.81 15.33 12.12
N LYS A 89 -2.79 14.44 12.31
CA LYS A 89 -3.22 13.45 11.29
C LYS A 89 -3.38 14.08 9.89
N THR A 90 -4.10 15.19 9.80
CA THR A 90 -4.30 15.90 8.54
C THR A 90 -3.00 16.48 7.97
N PHE A 91 -2.18 17.11 8.81
CA PHE A 91 -0.96 17.77 8.36
C PHE A 91 0.18 16.80 8.03
N ARG A 92 0.34 15.72 8.82
CA ARG A 92 1.46 14.78 8.74
C ARG A 92 1.19 13.58 7.84
N PHE A 93 -0.07 13.17 7.66
CA PHE A 93 -0.41 12.01 6.85
C PHE A 93 -1.23 12.39 5.62
N VAL A 94 -2.37 13.08 5.79
CA VAL A 94 -3.28 13.35 4.66
C VAL A 94 -2.64 14.30 3.65
N LYS A 95 -2.12 15.46 4.09
CA LYS A 95 -1.55 16.47 3.19
C LYS A 95 -0.35 15.97 2.37
N PRO A 96 0.67 15.30 2.94
CA PRO A 96 1.78 14.80 2.15
C PRO A 96 1.34 13.82 1.07
N ASN A 97 0.38 12.94 1.37
CA ASN A 97 -0.14 12.00 0.38
C ASN A 97 -0.98 12.69 -0.72
N LEU A 98 -1.75 13.74 -0.37
CA LEU A 98 -2.49 14.52 -1.38
C LEU A 98 -1.55 15.31 -2.29
N ILE A 99 -0.55 16.00 -1.71
CA ILE A 99 0.40 16.83 -2.46
C ILE A 99 1.28 15.99 -3.39
N GLN A 100 1.48 14.70 -3.08
CA GLN A 100 2.19 13.80 -3.98
C GLN A 100 1.43 13.55 -5.29
N MET A 101 0.10 13.77 -5.31
CA MET A 101 -0.73 13.69 -6.52
C MET A 101 -0.51 12.39 -7.32
N ASN A 102 -0.52 11.26 -6.61
CA ASN A 102 -0.17 9.96 -7.18
C ASN A 102 -1.36 9.23 -7.84
N SER A 103 -2.57 9.72 -7.65
CA SER A 103 -3.82 9.08 -8.07
C SER A 103 -5.00 10.04 -7.97
N SER A 104 -6.17 9.59 -8.43
CA SER A 104 -7.44 10.28 -8.20
C SER A 104 -7.83 10.20 -6.72
N ASN A 105 -8.18 11.34 -6.12
CA ASN A 105 -8.49 11.43 -4.69
C ASN A 105 -9.96 11.80 -4.46
N ILE A 106 -10.61 11.09 -3.55
CA ILE A 106 -11.90 11.47 -2.96
C ILE A 106 -11.63 11.78 -1.49
N VAL A 107 -11.93 13.00 -1.08
CA VAL A 107 -11.63 13.50 0.27
C VAL A 107 -12.90 14.00 0.92
N VAL A 108 -13.18 13.49 2.12
CA VAL A 108 -14.22 14.03 2.99
C VAL A 108 -13.53 14.95 3.99
N ASP A 109 -13.78 16.26 3.87
CA ASP A 109 -13.19 17.27 4.74
C ASP A 109 -14.25 17.97 5.60
N PRO A 110 -14.48 17.50 6.84
CA PRO A 110 -15.48 18.10 7.72
C PRO A 110 -15.12 19.49 8.23
N LYS A 111 -13.89 19.97 8.00
CA LYS A 111 -13.40 21.27 8.51
C LYS A 111 -13.17 22.31 7.41
N ASP A 112 -13.48 21.96 6.15
CA ASP A 112 -13.42 22.83 4.98
C ASP A 112 -12.11 23.66 4.84
N HIS A 113 -10.98 22.95 4.86
CA HIS A 113 -9.64 23.56 4.77
C HIS A 113 -8.72 22.86 3.78
N LEU A 114 -9.03 21.65 3.33
CA LEU A 114 -8.19 20.87 2.44
C LEU A 114 -8.34 21.35 1.00
N ALA A 115 -9.57 21.49 0.50
CA ALA A 115 -9.82 21.96 -0.86
C ALA A 115 -9.22 23.36 -1.09
N GLU A 116 -9.38 24.28 -0.13
CA GLU A 116 -8.75 25.61 -0.18
C GLU A 116 -7.22 25.53 -0.26
N LYS A 117 -6.59 24.64 0.52
CA LYS A 117 -5.13 24.58 0.66
C LYS A 117 -4.43 23.77 -0.44
N THR A 118 -5.09 22.78 -1.03
CA THR A 118 -4.49 21.92 -2.05
C THR A 118 -5.12 22.08 -3.42
N GLY A 119 -6.34 22.62 -3.53
CA GLY A 119 -7.10 22.67 -4.80
C GLY A 119 -6.36 23.37 -5.93
N LYS A 120 -5.70 24.50 -5.64
CA LYS A 120 -4.88 25.21 -6.64
C LYS A 120 -3.74 24.33 -7.19
N LEU A 121 -3.05 23.59 -6.31
CA LEU A 121 -1.98 22.67 -6.71
C LEU A 121 -2.49 21.60 -7.67
N PHE A 122 -3.65 21.01 -7.37
CA PHE A 122 -4.28 20.00 -8.22
C PHE A 122 -4.64 20.58 -9.60
N LEU A 123 -5.27 21.77 -9.64
CA LEU A 123 -5.63 22.44 -10.90
C LEU A 123 -4.39 22.72 -11.77
N GLU A 124 -3.30 23.21 -11.17
CA GLU A 124 -2.03 23.50 -11.87
C GLU A 124 -1.38 22.24 -12.47
N HIS A 125 -1.63 21.07 -11.88
CA HIS A 125 -1.13 19.78 -12.37
C HIS A 125 -2.14 19.05 -13.26
N GLY A 126 -3.17 19.75 -13.76
CA GLY A 126 -4.12 19.22 -14.75
C GLY A 126 -5.23 18.35 -14.16
N TYR A 127 -5.43 18.34 -12.85
CA TYR A 127 -6.55 17.63 -12.23
C TYR A 127 -7.86 18.39 -12.41
N GLN A 128 -8.94 17.63 -12.56
CA GLN A 128 -10.28 18.16 -12.38
C GLN A 128 -10.62 18.15 -10.89
N VAL A 129 -10.79 19.34 -10.31
CA VAL A 129 -11.18 19.51 -8.91
C VAL A 129 -12.68 19.77 -8.86
N LYS A 130 -13.40 18.98 -8.07
CA LYS A 130 -14.83 19.09 -7.81
C LYS A 130 -15.07 19.17 -6.31
N VAL A 131 -15.94 20.07 -5.88
CA VAL A 131 -16.24 20.29 -4.46
C VAL A 131 -17.74 20.18 -4.26
N LEU A 132 -18.17 19.23 -3.45
CA LEU A 132 -19.55 19.11 -3.00
C LEU A 132 -19.64 19.58 -1.55
N ASP A 133 -20.08 20.82 -1.35
CA ASP A 133 -20.36 21.39 -0.04
C ASP A 133 -21.88 21.38 0.20
N LEU A 134 -22.30 20.55 1.15
CA LEU A 134 -23.69 20.37 1.54
C LEU A 134 -24.20 21.45 2.51
N VAL A 135 -23.31 22.32 3.01
CA VAL A 135 -23.63 23.43 3.92
C VAL A 135 -23.72 24.75 3.15
N ASN A 136 -22.71 25.08 2.33
CA ASN A 136 -22.69 26.29 1.52
C ASN A 136 -22.65 25.98 0.02
N MET A 137 -23.82 25.98 -0.61
CA MET A 137 -23.94 25.65 -2.02
C MET A 137 -23.48 26.76 -2.99
N LYS A 138 -23.10 27.97 -2.52
CA LYS A 138 -22.77 29.10 -3.41
C LYS A 138 -21.59 28.80 -4.35
N ASN A 139 -20.59 28.07 -3.86
CA ASN A 139 -19.38 27.70 -4.60
C ASN A 139 -19.22 26.17 -4.69
N SER A 140 -20.31 25.43 -4.48
CA SER A 140 -20.33 23.97 -4.61
C SER A 140 -20.69 23.57 -6.03
N ASP A 141 -20.08 22.50 -6.51
CA ASP A 141 -20.62 21.74 -7.62
C ASP A 141 -21.96 21.09 -7.19
N GLY A 142 -22.90 21.00 -8.12
CA GLY A 142 -24.16 20.29 -7.93
C GLY A 142 -24.00 18.78 -8.09
N PHE A 143 -24.88 18.02 -7.45
CA PHE A 143 -24.97 16.57 -7.61
C PHE A 143 -26.43 16.17 -7.82
N ASN A 144 -26.69 15.34 -8.84
CA ASN A 144 -27.98 14.71 -9.07
C ASN A 144 -27.76 13.19 -9.12
N PRO A 145 -28.23 12.42 -8.12
CA PRO A 145 -28.03 10.97 -8.03
C PRO A 145 -28.79 10.18 -9.11
#